data_AF-A0A961DDN0-F1
#
_entry.id   AF-A0A961DDN0-F1
#
_cell.length_a   1.000
_cell.length_b   1.000
_cell.length_c   1.000
_cell.angle_alpha   90.00
_cell.angle_beta   90.00
_cell.angle_gamma   90.00
#
_symmetry.space_group_name_H-M   'P 1'
#
loop_
_entity.id
_entity.type
_entity.pdbx_description
1 polymer ?
#
loop_
_entity_poly.entity_id
_entity_poly.type
_entity_poly.pdbx_seq_one_letter_code
_entity_poly.pdbx_strand_id
1 'polypeptide(L)'
;MKPLLLFSCLLFTPGFIHAQAKPLAQDYRIVFHNPDRERYVEGPGLVRMDDGALVAVVPVVPRNEWSAERRATQSRTHILRSSDGGQNWSQVSELPYYSAAPWIHKGELFLFANKGGTKVRNDDLLLLKSNDGGKTWSEAVTLFEGHFWNCHTGMVQKADRLYWATDDLALGKLRGPRIIAGDLTGDPMNPKAWRLSEPVPFPGVPDAMTNPKFSALTSQYLEPNVIEVQGKLRVMMTVKPKRQSTAGLAAVLDFEDKGGPIELKFTQYHPMPGGQLKFCIIYDENSKLFWATANLVVDSQGAYDWWQDGEKRGNVAFASGVGGNDRRFLMLMYGLDGLNWFQAGCVAQAGKISQSFMYARPVIDGDDLAIIARSSINAPNQHDADHATFHRVKNFRSLALKLTPEPEE
;
A
#
# COMPACT_ATOMS: atom_id res chain seq x y z
N MET A 1 36.68 35.63 -65.10
CA MET A 1 36.49 34.34 -64.40
C MET A 1 36.54 34.58 -62.90
N LYS A 2 35.39 34.54 -62.22
CA LYS A 2 35.27 34.65 -60.76
C LYS A 2 35.27 33.23 -60.16
N PRO A 3 35.96 32.95 -59.04
CA PRO A 3 35.82 31.67 -58.36
C PRO A 3 34.51 31.66 -57.56
N LEU A 4 33.70 30.63 -57.78
CA LEU A 4 32.47 30.36 -57.05
C LEU A 4 32.86 29.66 -55.73
N LEU A 5 32.72 30.35 -54.59
CA LEU A 5 32.81 29.69 -53.28
C LEU A 5 31.52 28.89 -53.03
N LEU A 6 31.60 27.56 -53.05
CA LEU A 6 30.56 26.70 -52.49
C LEU A 6 30.65 26.74 -50.96
N PHE A 7 29.67 27.37 -50.32
CA PHE A 7 29.41 27.19 -48.89
C PHE A 7 28.74 25.83 -48.70
N SER A 8 29.47 24.87 -48.13
CA SER A 8 28.89 23.64 -47.57
C SER A 8 28.21 24.00 -46.25
N CYS A 9 26.89 24.17 -46.28
CA CYS A 9 26.08 24.16 -45.07
C CYS A 9 25.99 22.72 -44.56
N LEU A 10 26.88 22.34 -43.64
CA LEU A 10 26.71 21.19 -42.77
C LEU A 10 25.49 21.45 -41.87
N LEU A 11 24.32 21.02 -42.32
CA LEU A 11 23.14 20.88 -41.47
C LEU A 11 23.45 19.81 -40.41
N PHE A 12 23.87 20.26 -39.23
CA PHE A 12 23.81 19.45 -38.03
C PHE A 12 22.34 19.14 -37.76
N THR A 13 21.88 17.95 -38.15
CA THR A 13 20.66 17.39 -37.59
C THR A 13 20.93 17.17 -36.10
N PRO A 14 20.20 17.84 -35.18
CA PRO A 14 20.28 17.48 -33.78
C PRO A 14 19.81 16.02 -33.71
N GLY A 15 20.70 15.11 -33.32
CA GLY A 15 20.29 13.76 -33.00
C GLY A 15 19.16 13.87 -31.98
N PHE A 16 17.97 13.40 -32.32
CA PHE A 16 16.86 13.29 -31.40
C PHE A 16 17.28 12.32 -30.29
N ILE A 17 17.93 12.82 -29.25
CA ILE A 17 17.98 12.14 -27.96
C ILE A 17 16.53 12.04 -27.53
N HIS A 18 15.93 10.87 -27.75
CA HIS A 18 14.60 10.58 -27.26
C HIS A 18 14.66 10.73 -25.73
N ALA A 19 14.09 11.82 -25.21
CA ALA A 19 14.02 12.03 -23.77
C ALA A 19 13.18 10.89 -23.18
N GLN A 20 13.82 10.00 -22.41
CA GLN A 20 13.12 8.94 -21.71
C GLN A 20 12.16 9.56 -20.68
N ALA A 21 10.94 9.02 -20.59
CA ALA A 21 10.00 9.39 -19.54
C ALA A 21 10.66 9.19 -18.16
N LYS A 22 10.45 10.15 -17.26
CA LYS A 22 11.03 10.13 -15.91
C LYS A 22 9.94 9.88 -14.87
N PRO A 23 10.26 9.18 -13.77
CA PRO A 23 9.35 9.09 -12.64
C PRO A 23 9.09 10.46 -12.01
N LEU A 24 7.89 10.64 -11.47
CA LEU A 24 7.35 11.87 -10.88
C LEU A 24 8.07 12.28 -9.58
N ALA A 25 8.61 11.30 -8.84
CA ALA A 25 9.25 11.51 -7.53
C ALA A 25 10.35 10.45 -7.29
N GLN A 26 11.28 10.31 -8.24
CA GLN A 26 12.40 9.37 -8.15
C GLN A 26 13.33 9.69 -6.97
N ASP A 27 13.62 10.97 -6.74
CA ASP A 27 14.42 11.42 -5.62
C ASP A 27 13.63 11.26 -4.32
N TYR A 28 14.18 10.47 -3.39
CA TYR A 28 13.52 10.14 -2.14
C TYR A 28 14.34 10.58 -0.92
N ARG A 29 13.65 10.69 0.22
CA ARG A 29 14.30 10.79 1.54
C ARG A 29 14.19 9.45 2.24
N ILE A 30 15.20 9.11 3.03
CA ILE A 30 15.15 7.93 3.90
C ILE A 30 14.34 8.33 5.13
N VAL A 31 13.21 7.65 5.35
CA VAL A 31 12.45 7.76 6.60
C VAL A 31 13.14 6.87 7.63
N PHE A 32 13.37 5.61 7.27
CA PHE A 32 13.98 4.63 8.15
C PHE A 32 14.88 3.67 7.35
N HIS A 33 16.00 3.26 7.95
CA HIS A 33 16.89 2.24 7.41
C HIS A 33 17.12 1.16 8.48
N ASN A 34 16.77 -0.07 8.13
CA ASN A 34 17.08 -1.26 8.91
C ASN A 34 18.37 -1.92 8.36
N PRO A 35 19.50 -1.85 9.09
CA PRO A 35 20.73 -2.53 8.67
C PRO A 35 20.71 -4.04 8.99
N ASP A 36 19.80 -4.52 9.83
CA ASP A 36 19.76 -5.91 10.29
C ASP A 36 19.18 -6.85 9.21
N ARG A 37 20.02 -7.75 8.68
CA ARG A 37 19.64 -8.74 7.66
C ARG A 37 18.77 -9.89 8.20
N GLU A 38 18.49 -9.97 9.49
CA GLU A 38 17.48 -10.89 10.03
C GLU A 38 16.07 -10.29 9.98
N ARG A 39 15.95 -8.97 9.82
CA ARG A 39 14.68 -8.23 9.88
C ARG A 39 14.40 -7.47 8.60
N TYR A 40 13.13 -7.17 8.35
CA TYR A 40 12.74 -6.36 7.21
C TYR A 40 11.67 -5.35 7.60
N VAL A 41 11.68 -4.22 6.90
CA VAL A 41 10.61 -3.22 6.96
C VAL A 41 9.35 -3.85 6.36
N GLU A 42 8.27 -3.95 7.13
CA GLU A 42 6.97 -4.49 6.71
C GLU A 42 6.16 -3.40 5.98
N GLY A 43 4.88 -3.20 6.26
CA GLY A 43 4.01 -2.23 5.61
C GLY A 43 4.00 -0.90 6.38
N PRO A 44 4.69 0.15 5.88
CA PRO A 44 4.68 1.44 6.54
C PRO A 44 3.34 2.16 6.38
N GLY A 45 3.03 3.03 7.33
CA GLY A 45 1.92 3.96 7.31
C GLY A 45 2.41 5.40 7.41
N LEU A 46 1.58 6.34 6.95
CA LEU A 46 1.87 7.78 7.02
C LEU A 46 0.57 8.52 7.33
N VAL A 47 0.65 9.57 8.13
CA VAL A 47 -0.43 10.55 8.33
C VAL A 47 0.16 11.95 8.36
N ARG A 48 -0.68 12.94 8.07
CA ARG A 48 -0.39 14.36 8.24
C ARG A 48 -1.20 14.87 9.42
N MET A 49 -0.52 15.49 10.38
CA MET A 49 -1.12 16.13 11.55
C MET A 49 -1.69 17.51 11.18
N ASP A 50 -2.50 18.09 12.07
CA ASP A 50 -3.12 19.40 11.87
C ASP A 50 -2.07 20.53 11.78
N ASP A 51 -0.95 20.40 12.50
CA ASP A 51 0.19 21.32 12.44
C ASP A 51 1.03 21.18 11.15
N GLY A 52 0.64 20.28 10.24
CA GLY A 52 1.35 20.00 8.99
C GLY A 52 2.52 19.04 9.13
N ALA A 53 2.85 18.58 10.34
CA ALA A 53 3.86 17.55 10.51
C ALA A 53 3.41 16.22 9.92
N LEU A 54 4.37 15.45 9.41
CA LEU A 54 4.13 14.09 8.95
C LEU A 54 4.57 13.11 10.04
N VAL A 55 3.74 12.10 10.31
CA VAL A 55 4.08 10.98 11.20
C VAL A 55 4.07 9.69 10.39
N ALA A 56 5.23 9.03 10.35
CA ALA A 56 5.42 7.75 9.72
C ALA A 56 5.43 6.63 10.78
N VAL A 57 4.82 5.51 10.43
CA VAL A 57 4.76 4.30 11.23
C VAL A 57 5.45 3.21 10.43
N VAL A 58 6.54 2.65 10.95
CA VAL A 58 7.41 1.73 10.22
C VAL A 58 7.60 0.45 11.04
N PRO A 59 6.76 -0.58 10.79
CA PRO A 59 6.98 -1.88 11.41
C PRO A 59 8.19 -2.59 10.80
N VAL A 60 9.00 -3.21 11.66
CA VAL A 60 10.20 -3.99 11.33
C VAL A 60 10.09 -5.33 12.03
N VAL A 61 10.05 -6.39 11.23
CA VAL A 61 9.73 -7.75 11.71
C VAL A 61 10.83 -8.74 11.32
N PRO A 62 11.10 -9.76 12.15
CA PRO A 62 11.98 -10.86 11.76
C PRO A 62 11.51 -11.58 10.49
N ARG A 63 12.44 -11.95 9.61
CA ARG A 63 12.19 -12.80 8.43
C ARG A 63 11.66 -14.17 8.86
N ASN A 64 10.90 -14.81 7.98
CA ASN A 64 10.11 -15.99 8.33
C ASN A 64 10.97 -17.23 8.60
N GLU A 65 12.18 -17.25 8.05
CA GLU A 65 13.13 -18.36 8.13
C GLU A 65 13.71 -18.57 9.53
N TRP A 66 13.67 -17.56 10.41
CA TRP A 66 14.35 -17.61 11.70
C TRP A 66 13.53 -18.33 12.78
N SER A 67 12.45 -17.74 13.27
CA SER A 67 11.46 -18.47 14.09
C SER A 67 10.14 -17.71 14.22
N ALA A 68 9.04 -18.45 14.37
CA ALA A 68 7.72 -17.87 14.63
C ALA A 68 7.69 -17.12 15.97
N GLU A 69 8.39 -17.63 16.99
CA GLU A 69 8.48 -17.00 18.32
C GLU A 69 9.23 -15.66 18.28
N ARG A 70 10.37 -15.59 17.58
CA ARG A 70 11.11 -14.34 17.39
C ARG A 70 10.24 -13.34 16.66
N ARG A 71 9.54 -13.77 15.61
CA ARG A 71 8.62 -12.91 14.88
C ARG A 71 7.51 -12.36 15.79
N ALA A 72 6.93 -13.18 16.65
CA ALA A 72 5.88 -12.76 17.57
C ALA A 72 6.37 -11.76 18.63
N THR A 73 7.55 -11.99 19.20
CA THR A 73 8.04 -11.27 20.40
C THR A 73 9.02 -10.14 20.10
N GLN A 74 9.67 -10.17 18.94
CA GLN A 74 10.73 -9.23 18.58
C GLN A 74 10.37 -8.28 17.44
N SER A 75 9.14 -8.31 16.93
CA SER A 75 8.68 -7.26 16.01
C SER A 75 8.62 -5.91 16.72
N ARG A 76 8.99 -4.83 16.01
CA ARG A 76 8.98 -3.46 16.52
C ARG A 76 8.33 -2.54 15.49
N THR A 77 7.60 -1.55 15.98
CA THR A 77 7.00 -0.49 15.17
C THR A 77 7.65 0.83 15.54
N HIS A 78 8.45 1.38 14.63
CA HIS A 78 9.11 2.66 14.83
C HIS A 78 8.18 3.80 14.43
N ILE A 79 8.05 4.81 15.28
CA ILE A 79 7.29 6.03 15.00
C ILE A 79 8.28 7.14 14.69
N LEU A 80 8.15 7.73 13.51
CA LEU A 80 9.02 8.80 13.05
C LEU A 80 8.21 10.05 12.71
N ARG A 81 8.78 11.21 12.95
CA ARG A 81 8.14 12.50 12.67
C ARG A 81 9.01 13.38 11.80
N SER A 82 8.37 14.16 10.94
CA SER A 82 8.98 15.24 10.15
C SER A 82 8.13 16.50 10.30
N SER A 83 8.77 17.65 10.54
CA SER A 83 8.13 18.97 10.63
C SER A 83 8.51 19.92 9.50
N ASP A 84 9.23 19.43 8.49
CA ASP A 84 9.78 20.21 7.38
C ASP A 84 9.34 19.67 6.01
N GLY A 85 8.12 19.12 5.95
CA GLY A 85 7.55 18.57 4.72
C GLY A 85 8.18 17.26 4.27
N GLY A 86 8.78 16.49 5.19
CA GLY A 86 9.38 15.20 4.90
C GLY A 86 10.84 15.25 4.46
N GLN A 87 11.53 16.39 4.64
CA GLN A 87 12.96 16.53 4.29
C GLN A 87 13.84 15.81 5.31
N ASN A 88 13.56 16.00 6.61
CA ASN A 88 14.26 15.34 7.71
C ASN A 88 13.27 14.55 8.56
N TRP A 89 13.73 13.41 9.08
CA TRP A 89 12.94 12.47 9.88
C TRP A 89 13.67 12.15 11.17
N SER A 90 12.93 12.05 12.28
CA SER A 90 13.45 11.63 13.56
C SER A 90 12.53 10.60 14.20
N GLN A 91 13.10 9.51 14.71
CA GLN A 91 12.34 8.54 15.50
C GLN A 91 11.96 9.19 16.83
N VAL A 92 10.67 9.15 17.15
CA VAL A 92 10.10 9.77 18.36
C VAL A 92 9.66 8.73 19.40
N SER A 93 9.33 7.52 18.97
CA SER A 93 9.04 6.38 19.86
C SER A 93 9.17 5.04 19.12
N GLU A 94 9.08 3.95 19.87
CA GLU A 94 9.05 2.58 19.36
C GLU A 94 8.03 1.76 20.16
N LEU A 95 7.26 0.91 19.47
CA LEU A 95 6.20 0.09 20.05
C LEU A 95 6.41 -1.40 19.75
N PRO A 96 5.99 -2.33 20.63
CA PRO A 96 6.23 -3.77 20.48
C PRO A 96 5.17 -4.48 19.63
N TYR A 97 4.80 -3.91 18.47
CA TYR A 97 3.75 -4.46 17.60
C TYR A 97 4.30 -4.98 16.27
N TYR A 98 3.54 -5.89 15.65
CA TYR A 98 3.93 -6.52 14.38
C TYR A 98 3.67 -5.62 13.18
N SER A 99 2.46 -5.07 13.11
CA SER A 99 2.00 -4.15 12.06
C SER A 99 1.12 -3.10 12.69
N ALA A 100 1.05 -1.93 12.07
CA ALA A 100 0.22 -0.84 12.57
C ALA A 100 -0.21 0.13 11.48
N ALA A 101 -1.40 0.73 11.64
CA ALA A 101 -2.00 1.68 10.72
C ALA A 101 -2.42 2.97 11.48
N PRO A 102 -1.69 4.09 11.28
CA PRO A 102 -2.03 5.36 11.92
C PRO A 102 -3.22 6.05 11.27
N TRP A 103 -4.02 6.76 12.05
CA TRP A 103 -5.09 7.64 11.58
C TRP A 103 -5.26 8.82 12.55
N ILE A 104 -5.88 9.91 12.09
CA ILE A 104 -6.07 11.14 12.88
C ILE A 104 -7.54 11.35 13.12
N HIS A 105 -7.92 11.76 14.33
CA HIS A 105 -9.27 12.23 14.60
C HIS A 105 -9.24 13.35 15.64
N LYS A 106 -9.85 14.49 15.29
CA LYS A 106 -9.92 15.69 16.15
C LYS A 106 -8.55 16.11 16.70
N GLY A 107 -7.52 16.09 15.84
CA GLY A 107 -6.14 16.46 16.18
C GLY A 107 -5.35 15.42 16.98
N GLU A 108 -5.98 14.34 17.44
CA GLU A 108 -5.32 13.24 18.13
C GLU A 108 -4.86 12.16 17.14
N LEU A 109 -3.71 11.54 17.43
CA LEU A 109 -3.15 10.44 16.66
C LEU A 109 -3.62 9.11 17.25
N PHE A 110 -4.23 8.27 16.41
CA PHE A 110 -4.63 6.92 16.76
C PHE A 110 -3.85 5.89 15.96
N LEU A 111 -3.74 4.69 16.50
CA LEU A 111 -3.01 3.59 15.90
C LEU A 111 -3.78 2.29 16.07
N PHE A 112 -4.23 1.72 14.96
CA PHE A 112 -4.56 0.30 14.95
C PHE A 112 -3.26 -0.50 14.94
N ALA A 113 -3.12 -1.48 15.81
CA ALA A 113 -1.93 -2.32 15.89
C ALA A 113 -2.30 -3.80 15.99
N ASN A 114 -1.52 -4.67 15.36
CA ASN A 114 -1.66 -6.12 15.51
C ASN A 114 -0.54 -6.67 16.40
N LYS A 115 -0.90 -7.52 17.35
CA LYS A 115 0.10 -8.31 18.09
C LYS A 115 0.74 -9.35 17.16
N GLY A 116 1.99 -9.69 17.45
CA GLY A 116 2.62 -10.86 16.84
C GLY A 116 2.08 -12.14 17.49
N GLY A 117 1.81 -13.17 16.70
CA GLY A 117 1.29 -14.45 17.18
C GLY A 117 2.22 -15.62 16.88
N THR A 118 2.10 -16.69 17.68
CA THR A 118 2.94 -17.90 17.56
C THR A 118 2.23 -19.07 16.88
N LYS A 119 0.91 -19.17 16.99
CA LYS A 119 0.09 -20.18 16.29
C LYS A 119 -0.30 -19.72 14.88
N VAL A 120 -0.72 -18.47 14.79
CA VAL A 120 -1.00 -17.75 13.55
C VAL A 120 -0.13 -16.50 13.57
N ARG A 121 0.25 -15.98 12.40
CA ARG A 121 1.25 -14.91 12.26
C ARG A 121 0.98 -13.70 13.16
N ASN A 122 -0.29 -13.34 13.32
CA ASN A 122 -0.74 -12.19 14.08
C ASN A 122 -1.91 -12.60 14.96
N ASP A 123 -1.97 -11.96 16.13
CA ASP A 123 -3.09 -12.05 17.06
C ASP A 123 -3.82 -10.70 17.12
N ASP A 124 -4.61 -10.50 18.16
CA ASP A 124 -5.50 -9.38 18.50
C ASP A 124 -5.31 -8.07 17.72
N LEU A 125 -6.43 -7.44 17.38
CA LEU A 125 -6.45 -6.05 16.93
C LEU A 125 -6.55 -5.12 18.15
N LEU A 126 -5.58 -4.21 18.26
CA LEU A 126 -5.48 -3.22 19.32
C LEU A 126 -5.70 -1.81 18.79
N LEU A 127 -6.04 -0.91 19.70
CA LEU A 127 -6.08 0.54 19.49
C LEU A 127 -5.22 1.25 20.54
N LEU A 128 -4.44 2.22 20.08
CA LEU A 128 -3.67 3.14 20.91
C LEU A 128 -3.97 4.58 20.50
N LYS A 129 -3.77 5.51 21.44
CA LYS A 129 -3.88 6.95 21.21
C LYS A 129 -2.62 7.69 21.64
N SER A 130 -2.29 8.76 20.94
CA SER A 130 -1.23 9.71 21.26
C SER A 130 -1.72 11.15 21.06
N ASN A 131 -1.38 12.01 22.01
CA ASN A 131 -1.76 13.43 22.01
C ASN A 131 -0.57 14.37 21.75
N ASP A 132 0.62 13.82 21.51
CA ASP A 132 1.87 14.56 21.36
C ASP A 132 2.63 14.22 20.06
N GLY A 133 1.88 13.77 19.05
CA GLY A 133 2.41 13.42 17.73
C GLY A 133 3.21 12.11 17.72
N GLY A 134 2.86 11.17 18.60
CA GLY A 134 3.44 9.84 18.66
C GLY A 134 4.69 9.72 19.53
N LYS A 135 4.98 10.69 20.40
CA LYS A 135 6.11 10.58 21.35
C LYS A 135 5.73 9.67 22.52
N THR A 136 4.51 9.82 23.03
CA THR A 136 3.94 8.95 24.06
C THR A 136 2.62 8.35 23.58
N TRP A 137 2.26 7.20 24.13
CA TRP A 137 1.08 6.44 23.76
C TRP A 137 0.33 5.99 25.01
N SER A 138 -0.99 5.90 24.91
CA SER A 138 -1.83 5.27 25.91
C SER A 138 -1.47 3.79 26.09
N GLU A 139 -1.95 3.18 27.17
CA GLU A 139 -2.07 1.73 27.20
C GLU A 139 -2.93 1.25 26.02
N ALA A 140 -2.60 0.08 25.50
CA ALA A 140 -3.31 -0.49 24.37
C ALA A 140 -4.64 -1.08 24.82
N VAL A 141 -5.68 -0.76 24.07
CA VAL A 141 -7.01 -1.34 24.23
C VAL A 141 -7.19 -2.44 23.19
N THR A 142 -7.55 -3.65 23.63
CA THR A 142 -7.95 -4.73 22.71
C THR A 142 -9.34 -4.41 22.15
N LEU A 143 -9.43 -4.21 20.83
CA LEU A 143 -10.72 -4.06 20.15
C LEU A 143 -11.35 -5.42 19.87
N PHE A 144 -10.56 -6.34 19.31
CA PHE A 144 -11.02 -7.68 18.97
C PHE A 144 -9.93 -8.71 19.22
N GLU A 145 -10.28 -9.78 19.92
CA GLU A 145 -9.46 -10.98 20.06
C GLU A 145 -9.59 -11.86 18.81
N GLY A 146 -8.49 -12.44 18.35
CA GLY A 146 -8.47 -13.27 17.15
C GLY A 146 -7.17 -13.16 16.37
N HIS A 147 -7.19 -13.51 15.09
CA HIS A 147 -6.00 -13.48 14.24
C HIS A 147 -6.20 -12.53 13.07
N PHE A 148 -5.76 -11.29 13.23
CA PHE A 148 -6.03 -10.23 12.27
C PHE A 148 -4.74 -9.67 11.69
N TRP A 149 -4.78 -9.24 10.44
CA TRP A 149 -3.72 -8.41 9.91
C TRP A 149 -4.22 -7.54 8.77
N ASN A 150 -3.71 -6.33 8.76
CA ASN A 150 -3.59 -5.51 7.58
C ASN A 150 -2.39 -4.57 7.75
N CYS A 151 -1.95 -3.98 6.65
CA CYS A 151 -1.07 -2.81 6.68
C CYS A 151 -1.92 -1.55 6.44
N HIS A 152 -1.32 -0.36 6.46
CA HIS A 152 -2.06 0.88 6.20
C HIS A 152 -2.60 0.90 4.75
N THR A 153 -3.92 0.70 4.64
CA THR A 153 -4.72 0.76 3.41
C THR A 153 -5.80 1.83 3.53
N GLY A 154 -6.56 2.05 2.46
CA GLY A 154 -7.65 3.04 2.43
C GLY A 154 -8.66 2.84 3.55
N MET A 155 -9.03 3.95 4.18
CA MET A 155 -10.06 4.06 5.21
C MET A 155 -11.11 5.06 4.73
N VAL A 156 -12.37 4.84 5.13
CA VAL A 156 -13.41 5.87 4.99
C VAL A 156 -13.60 6.49 6.37
N GLN A 157 -13.25 7.75 6.51
CA GLN A 157 -13.43 8.50 7.74
C GLN A 157 -14.39 9.65 7.51
N LYS A 158 -15.40 9.76 8.37
CA LYS A 158 -16.26 10.94 8.48
C LYS A 158 -16.16 11.51 9.90
N ALA A 159 -16.89 12.59 10.16
CA ALA A 159 -16.89 13.24 11.46
C ALA A 159 -17.33 12.31 12.61
N ASP A 160 -18.24 11.39 12.32
CA ASP A 160 -18.94 10.54 13.30
C ASP A 160 -18.58 9.05 13.19
N ARG A 161 -17.79 8.64 12.19
CA ARG A 161 -17.51 7.23 11.95
C ARG A 161 -16.21 7.00 11.20
N LEU A 162 -15.64 5.82 11.45
CA LEU A 162 -14.51 5.28 10.70
C LEU A 162 -14.84 3.88 10.19
N TYR A 163 -14.55 3.62 8.93
CA TYR A 163 -14.52 2.28 8.36
C TYR A 163 -13.12 1.94 7.90
N TRP A 164 -12.64 0.81 8.38
CA TRP A 164 -11.43 0.16 7.89
C TRP A 164 -11.71 -1.34 7.71
N ALA A 165 -10.74 -2.07 7.18
CA ALA A 165 -10.86 -3.50 6.97
C ALA A 165 -9.58 -4.22 7.38
N THR A 166 -9.73 -5.47 7.80
CA THR A 166 -8.62 -6.36 8.13
C THR A 166 -8.84 -7.71 7.48
N ASP A 167 -7.77 -8.45 7.21
CA ASP A 167 -7.89 -9.87 6.90
C ASP A 167 -8.01 -10.68 8.19
N ASP A 168 -8.89 -11.69 8.19
CA ASP A 168 -8.98 -12.75 9.19
C ASP A 168 -8.09 -13.93 8.78
N LEU A 169 -7.00 -14.10 9.52
CA LEU A 169 -5.99 -15.12 9.33
C LEU A 169 -6.43 -16.50 9.86
N ALA A 170 -7.44 -16.58 10.72
CA ALA A 170 -7.90 -17.85 11.29
C ALA A 170 -8.44 -18.81 10.22
N LEU A 171 -8.89 -18.26 9.08
CA LEU A 171 -9.37 -19.01 7.93
C LEU A 171 -8.26 -19.66 7.09
N GLY A 172 -6.98 -19.47 7.46
CA GLY A 172 -5.84 -20.09 6.79
C GLY A 172 -5.79 -19.75 5.30
N LYS A 173 -5.89 -20.76 4.42
CA LYS A 173 -5.87 -20.55 2.96
C LYS A 173 -7.11 -19.81 2.42
N LEU A 174 -8.21 -19.79 3.19
CA LEU A 174 -9.44 -19.08 2.85
C LEU A 174 -9.51 -17.71 3.53
N ARG A 175 -8.37 -17.20 4.05
CA ARG A 175 -8.19 -15.86 4.62
C ARG A 175 -9.17 -14.85 4.03
N GLY A 176 -9.93 -14.16 4.88
CA GLY A 176 -11.09 -13.36 4.47
C GLY A 176 -11.12 -11.95 5.06
N PRO A 177 -11.51 -10.91 4.30
CA PRO A 177 -11.67 -9.56 4.83
C PRO A 177 -12.82 -9.49 5.84
N ARG A 178 -12.67 -8.62 6.84
CA ARG A 178 -13.68 -8.16 7.79
C ARG A 178 -13.69 -6.64 7.82
N ILE A 179 -14.86 -6.04 8.00
CA ILE A 179 -15.02 -4.61 8.27
C ILE A 179 -14.83 -4.33 9.75
N ILE A 180 -14.05 -3.29 10.05
CA ILE A 180 -14.00 -2.63 11.34
C ILE A 180 -14.76 -1.32 11.19
N ALA A 181 -15.88 -1.18 11.91
CA ALA A 181 -16.67 0.04 11.94
C ALA A 181 -16.61 0.66 13.33
N GLY A 182 -16.11 1.90 13.42
CA GLY A 182 -16.02 2.68 14.65
C GLY A 182 -17.03 3.81 14.67
N ASP A 183 -17.74 3.95 15.79
CA ASP A 183 -18.52 5.13 16.14
C ASP A 183 -17.60 6.18 16.81
N LEU A 184 -17.46 7.34 16.18
CA LEU A 184 -16.59 8.44 16.64
C LEU A 184 -17.37 9.57 17.34
N THR A 185 -18.66 9.36 17.63
CA THR A 185 -19.46 10.34 18.39
C THR A 185 -19.03 10.41 19.85
N GLY A 186 -18.51 9.30 20.40
CA GLY A 186 -17.94 9.18 21.74
C GLY A 186 -16.42 9.08 21.75
N ASP A 187 -15.88 8.44 22.80
CA ASP A 187 -14.45 8.15 22.94
C ASP A 187 -14.06 6.94 22.06
N PRO A 188 -13.19 7.11 21.05
CA PRO A 188 -12.74 5.98 20.22
C PRO A 188 -11.98 4.92 21.00
N MET A 189 -11.41 5.23 22.17
CA MET A 189 -10.71 4.25 23.01
C MET A 189 -11.66 3.29 23.73
N ASN A 190 -12.98 3.49 23.67
CA ASN A 190 -13.96 2.54 24.20
C ASN A 190 -14.18 1.38 23.21
N PRO A 191 -13.87 0.11 23.56
CA PRO A 191 -14.10 -1.04 22.67
C PRO A 191 -15.54 -1.16 22.17
N LYS A 192 -16.53 -0.72 22.95
CA LYS A 192 -17.95 -0.77 22.57
C LYS A 192 -18.31 0.17 21.42
N ALA A 193 -17.45 1.13 21.09
CA ALA A 193 -17.61 1.97 19.91
C ALA A 193 -17.33 1.21 18.60
N TRP A 194 -16.76 0.01 18.67
CA TRP A 194 -16.30 -0.73 17.50
C TRP A 194 -17.12 -1.99 17.24
N ARG A 195 -17.41 -2.24 15.97
CA ARG A 195 -18.04 -3.46 15.46
C ARG A 195 -17.12 -4.13 14.44
N LEU A 196 -17.15 -5.46 14.43
CA LEU A 196 -16.45 -6.29 13.46
C LEU A 196 -17.47 -7.09 12.66
N SER A 197 -17.39 -7.08 11.33
CA SER A 197 -18.25 -7.94 10.50
C SER A 197 -17.82 -9.41 10.59
N GLU A 198 -18.69 -10.31 10.16
CA GLU A 198 -18.28 -11.67 9.77
C GLU A 198 -17.25 -11.63 8.63
N PRO A 199 -16.37 -12.64 8.52
CA PRO A 199 -15.38 -12.68 7.46
C PRO A 199 -16.06 -13.17 6.18
N VAL A 200 -15.57 -12.71 5.04
CA VAL A 200 -15.93 -13.32 3.76
C VAL A 200 -14.78 -14.24 3.36
N PRO A 201 -14.94 -15.58 3.38
CA PRO A 201 -13.87 -16.48 2.95
C PRO A 201 -13.57 -16.32 1.45
N PHE A 202 -12.31 -16.50 1.05
CA PHE A 202 -11.92 -16.40 -0.35
C PHE A 202 -12.73 -17.35 -1.25
N PRO A 203 -13.52 -16.85 -2.21
CA PRO A 203 -14.42 -17.71 -3.00
C PRO A 203 -13.70 -18.51 -4.09
N GLY A 204 -12.39 -18.34 -4.26
CA GLY A 204 -11.64 -18.90 -5.37
C GLY A 204 -11.80 -18.07 -6.65
N VAL A 205 -10.95 -18.31 -7.64
CA VAL A 205 -11.01 -17.65 -8.95
C VAL A 205 -11.46 -18.64 -10.01
N PRO A 206 -12.24 -18.22 -11.02
CA PRO A 206 -12.57 -19.10 -12.15
C PRO A 206 -11.31 -19.58 -12.88
N ASP A 207 -11.29 -20.83 -13.32
CA ASP A 207 -10.11 -21.43 -13.98
C ASP A 207 -9.67 -20.64 -15.21
N ALA A 208 -10.62 -20.09 -15.98
CA ALA A 208 -10.36 -19.25 -17.15
C ALA A 208 -9.58 -17.95 -16.86
N MET A 209 -9.53 -17.53 -15.58
CA MET A 209 -8.73 -16.37 -15.14
C MET A 209 -7.28 -16.74 -14.85
N THR A 210 -6.88 -18.01 -15.02
CA THR A 210 -5.55 -18.51 -14.66
C THR A 210 -4.92 -19.28 -15.82
N ASN A 211 -3.59 -19.26 -15.90
CA ASN A 211 -2.86 -20.08 -16.86
C ASN A 211 -2.65 -21.51 -16.28
N PRO A 212 -3.05 -22.58 -16.98
CA PRO A 212 -2.89 -23.97 -16.53
C PRO A 212 -1.46 -24.37 -16.14
N LYS A 213 -0.44 -23.70 -16.72
CA LYS A 213 0.99 -23.87 -16.35
C LYS A 213 1.23 -23.70 -14.85
N PHE A 214 0.42 -22.88 -14.17
CA PHE A 214 0.57 -22.56 -12.76
C PHE A 214 -0.47 -23.26 -11.88
N SER A 215 -1.12 -24.32 -12.37
CA SER A 215 -2.22 -25.02 -11.68
C SER A 215 -1.87 -25.47 -10.25
N ALA A 216 -0.62 -25.86 -10.01
CA ALA A 216 -0.10 -26.29 -8.71
C ALA A 216 0.04 -25.15 -7.68
N LEU A 217 -0.01 -23.88 -8.10
CA LEU A 217 0.12 -22.73 -7.22
C LEU A 217 -1.23 -22.38 -6.55
N THR A 218 -1.17 -21.69 -5.42
CA THR A 218 -2.34 -21.27 -4.66
C THR A 218 -2.83 -19.88 -5.08
N SER A 219 -4.13 -19.65 -4.91
CA SER A 219 -4.75 -18.34 -5.06
C SER A 219 -5.21 -17.83 -3.70
N GLN A 220 -5.25 -16.50 -3.54
CA GLN A 220 -5.76 -15.84 -2.33
C GLN A 220 -6.15 -14.39 -2.66
N TYR A 221 -6.93 -13.77 -1.77
CA TYR A 221 -6.97 -12.31 -1.66
C TYR A 221 -6.45 -11.81 -0.30
N LEU A 222 -6.08 -10.54 -0.23
CA LEU A 222 -5.57 -9.89 1.00
C LEU A 222 -5.48 -8.36 0.83
N GLU A 223 -5.16 -7.68 1.93
CA GLU A 223 -4.87 -6.23 2.00
C GLU A 223 -6.07 -5.35 1.62
N PRO A 224 -7.21 -5.50 2.34
CA PRO A 224 -8.43 -4.78 2.00
C PRO A 224 -8.32 -3.27 2.25
N ASN A 225 -8.88 -2.49 1.33
CA ASN A 225 -9.10 -1.05 1.37
C ASN A 225 -10.60 -0.81 1.51
N VAL A 226 -11.02 0.17 2.31
CA VAL A 226 -12.41 0.64 2.33
C VAL A 226 -12.52 1.95 1.56
N ILE A 227 -13.52 2.05 0.69
CA ILE A 227 -13.87 3.27 -0.07
C ILE A 227 -15.38 3.52 0.00
N GLU A 228 -15.79 4.76 -0.23
CA GLU A 228 -17.19 5.14 -0.34
C GLU A 228 -17.42 5.88 -1.66
N VAL A 229 -18.29 5.34 -2.50
CA VAL A 229 -18.63 5.93 -3.80
C VAL A 229 -20.10 6.30 -3.79
N GLN A 230 -20.42 7.60 -3.83
CA GLN A 230 -21.81 8.08 -3.84
C GLN A 230 -22.67 7.48 -2.71
N GLY A 231 -22.13 7.43 -1.49
CA GLY A 231 -22.81 6.86 -0.33
C GLY A 231 -22.78 5.33 -0.23
N LYS A 232 -22.26 4.63 -1.25
CA LYS A 232 -22.10 3.17 -1.23
C LYS A 232 -20.72 2.77 -0.71
N LEU A 233 -20.70 2.01 0.36
CA LEU A 233 -19.47 1.49 0.96
C LEU A 233 -19.00 0.21 0.27
N ARG A 234 -17.70 0.13 0.04
CA ARG A 234 -17.05 -0.94 -0.69
C ARG A 234 -15.70 -1.29 -0.08
N VAL A 235 -15.37 -2.57 -0.13
CA VAL A 235 -14.03 -3.07 0.11
C VAL A 235 -13.39 -3.49 -1.22
N MET A 236 -12.17 -3.02 -1.45
CA MET A 236 -11.32 -3.46 -2.54
C MET A 236 -10.06 -4.13 -2.01
N MET A 237 -9.70 -5.27 -2.57
CA MET A 237 -8.53 -6.02 -2.10
C MET A 237 -7.78 -6.66 -3.25
N THR A 238 -6.51 -6.93 -2.99
CA THR A 238 -5.62 -7.60 -3.94
C THR A 238 -6.10 -9.02 -4.16
N VAL A 239 -6.02 -9.52 -5.39
CA VAL A 239 -6.20 -10.94 -5.69
C VAL A 239 -4.91 -11.44 -6.29
N LYS A 240 -4.43 -12.57 -5.79
CA LYS A 240 -3.19 -13.21 -6.24
C LYS A 240 -3.51 -14.57 -6.83
N PRO A 241 -4.09 -14.64 -8.06
CA PRO A 241 -4.34 -15.91 -8.71
C PRO A 241 -3.03 -16.65 -8.92
N LYS A 242 -2.94 -17.91 -8.46
CA LYS A 242 -1.78 -18.79 -8.67
C LYS A 242 -0.43 -18.09 -8.42
N ARG A 243 -0.29 -17.46 -7.25
CA ARG A 243 0.86 -16.60 -6.87
C ARG A 243 1.16 -15.47 -7.87
N GLN A 244 0.14 -14.66 -8.18
CA GLN A 244 0.23 -13.47 -9.04
C GLN A 244 0.49 -13.75 -10.53
N SER A 245 0.26 -14.98 -11.01
CA SER A 245 0.43 -15.29 -12.44
C SER A 245 -0.53 -14.50 -13.33
N THR A 246 -1.69 -14.19 -12.80
CA THR A 246 -2.62 -13.25 -13.42
C THR A 246 -2.50 -11.94 -12.66
N ALA A 247 -1.95 -10.94 -13.35
CA ALA A 247 -1.72 -9.62 -12.79
C ALA A 247 -2.94 -8.70 -12.95
N GLY A 248 -3.00 -7.64 -12.16
CA GLY A 248 -3.99 -6.58 -12.37
C GLY A 248 -5.42 -6.93 -11.98
N LEU A 249 -5.62 -7.79 -10.99
CA LEU A 249 -6.95 -8.24 -10.54
C LEU A 249 -7.20 -7.85 -9.09
N ALA A 250 -8.37 -7.28 -8.81
CA ALA A 250 -8.87 -7.05 -7.46
C ALA A 250 -10.22 -7.77 -7.25
N ALA A 251 -10.58 -7.95 -5.98
CA ALA A 251 -11.92 -8.35 -5.57
C ALA A 251 -12.65 -7.15 -4.97
N VAL A 252 -13.96 -7.12 -5.19
CA VAL A 252 -14.87 -6.09 -4.75
C VAL A 252 -15.91 -6.73 -3.86
N LEU A 253 -16.01 -6.23 -2.64
CA LEU A 253 -17.07 -6.58 -1.70
C LEU A 253 -17.85 -5.30 -1.37
N ASP A 254 -19.17 -5.39 -1.23
CA ASP A 254 -20.00 -4.26 -0.82
C ASP A 254 -20.62 -4.55 0.56
N PHE A 255 -20.90 -3.47 1.32
CA PHE A 255 -21.63 -3.57 2.58
C PHE A 255 -22.45 -2.30 2.84
N GLU A 256 -23.39 -2.40 3.77
CA GLU A 256 -24.13 -1.26 4.31
C GLU A 256 -23.94 -1.22 5.82
N ASP A 257 -23.98 -0.01 6.38
CA ASP A 257 -23.98 0.17 7.83
C ASP A 257 -25.29 0.80 8.29
N LYS A 258 -26.09 0.00 9.01
CA LYS A 258 -27.39 0.39 9.59
C LYS A 258 -27.35 0.46 11.12
N GLY A 259 -26.15 0.48 11.72
CA GLY A 259 -25.96 0.52 13.17
C GLY A 259 -26.07 -0.84 13.90
N GLY A 260 -26.34 -1.94 13.17
CA GLY A 260 -26.41 -3.31 13.69
C GLY A 260 -25.26 -4.21 13.22
N PRO A 261 -25.44 -5.53 13.15
CA PRO A 261 -24.47 -6.41 12.49
C PRO A 261 -24.18 -5.97 11.05
N ILE A 262 -22.91 -6.03 10.64
CA ILE A 262 -22.48 -5.63 9.30
C ILE A 262 -22.38 -6.87 8.42
N GLU A 263 -23.14 -6.89 7.33
CA GLU A 263 -23.10 -7.96 6.34
C GLU A 263 -22.20 -7.53 5.16
N LEU A 264 -20.99 -8.08 5.11
CA LEU A 264 -20.06 -7.88 4.01
C LEU A 264 -20.28 -8.95 2.94
N LYS A 265 -20.42 -8.56 1.66
CA LYS A 265 -20.74 -9.48 0.56
C LYS A 265 -19.73 -9.39 -0.56
N PHE A 266 -19.26 -10.55 -1.06
CA PHE A 266 -18.56 -10.60 -2.34
C PHE A 266 -19.50 -10.18 -3.47
N THR A 267 -19.07 -9.17 -4.24
CA THR A 267 -19.82 -8.65 -5.38
C THR A 267 -19.22 -9.18 -6.67
N GLN A 268 -17.93 -8.93 -6.90
CA GLN A 268 -17.28 -9.27 -8.17
C GLN A 268 -15.75 -9.25 -8.09
N TYR A 269 -15.13 -9.83 -9.12
CA TYR A 269 -13.76 -9.49 -9.50
C TYR A 269 -13.76 -8.26 -10.42
N HIS A 270 -12.69 -7.45 -10.36
CA HIS A 270 -12.54 -6.29 -11.22
C HIS A 270 -11.08 -6.06 -11.63
N PRO A 271 -10.80 -5.62 -12.87
CA PRO A 271 -9.47 -5.16 -13.25
C PRO A 271 -9.00 -4.01 -12.35
N MET A 272 -7.82 -4.16 -11.78
CA MET A 272 -7.17 -3.12 -10.98
C MET A 272 -5.68 -3.18 -11.32
N PRO A 273 -5.14 -2.27 -12.14
CA PRO A 273 -3.71 -2.25 -12.43
C PRO A 273 -2.90 -2.23 -11.12
N GLY A 274 -2.04 -3.23 -10.94
CA GLY A 274 -1.28 -3.43 -9.71
C GLY A 274 -1.97 -4.23 -8.60
N GLY A 275 -3.22 -4.68 -8.82
CA GLY A 275 -4.02 -5.48 -7.89
C GLY A 275 -3.47 -6.87 -7.54
N GLN A 276 -2.41 -7.32 -8.24
CA GLN A 276 -1.66 -8.53 -7.87
C GLN A 276 -0.71 -8.31 -6.68
N LEU A 277 -0.44 -7.06 -6.33
CA LEU A 277 0.33 -6.61 -5.18
C LEU A 277 -0.51 -5.62 -4.37
N LYS A 278 0.05 -5.11 -3.26
CA LYS A 278 -0.62 -4.10 -2.44
C LYS A 278 -0.90 -2.84 -3.25
N PHE A 279 -2.12 -2.33 -3.12
CA PHE A 279 -2.46 -0.95 -3.47
C PHE A 279 -3.09 -0.25 -2.27
N CYS A 280 -3.02 1.09 -2.26
CA CYS A 280 -3.65 1.92 -1.22
C CYS A 280 -4.46 3.03 -1.90
N ILE A 281 -5.76 3.07 -1.61
CA ILE A 281 -6.69 4.06 -2.17
C ILE A 281 -6.94 5.16 -1.13
N ILE A 282 -6.93 6.40 -1.57
CA ILE A 282 -7.42 7.56 -0.82
C ILE A 282 -8.43 8.33 -1.67
N TYR A 283 -9.28 9.11 -1.02
CA TYR A 283 -10.20 10.03 -1.70
C TYR A 283 -9.72 11.46 -1.53
N ASP A 284 -9.75 12.24 -2.60
CA ASP A 284 -9.45 13.67 -2.57
C ASP A 284 -10.74 14.48 -2.67
N GLU A 285 -11.07 15.19 -1.59
CA GLU A 285 -12.27 16.04 -1.53
C GLU A 285 -12.22 17.23 -2.49
N ASN A 286 -11.03 17.67 -2.92
CA ASN A 286 -10.92 18.81 -3.84
C ASN A 286 -11.21 18.41 -5.28
N SER A 287 -10.55 17.35 -5.78
CA SER A 287 -10.77 16.87 -7.15
C SER A 287 -12.01 15.98 -7.27
N LYS A 288 -12.58 15.51 -6.16
CA LYS A 288 -13.63 14.48 -6.12
C LYS A 288 -13.22 13.19 -6.83
N LEU A 289 -11.93 12.85 -6.74
CA LEU A 289 -11.35 11.64 -7.34
C LEU A 289 -10.75 10.75 -6.26
N PHE A 290 -10.76 9.46 -6.54
CA PHE A 290 -9.90 8.52 -5.86
C PHE A 290 -8.49 8.60 -6.45
N TRP A 291 -7.50 8.44 -5.59
CA TRP A 291 -6.10 8.30 -5.94
C TRP A 291 -5.55 7.02 -5.34
N ALA A 292 -4.69 6.33 -6.07
CA ALA A 292 -4.11 5.09 -5.59
C ALA A 292 -2.63 4.95 -5.96
N THR A 293 -1.84 4.41 -5.02
CA THR A 293 -0.50 3.92 -5.32
C THR A 293 -0.50 2.40 -5.43
N ALA A 294 0.09 1.86 -6.49
CA ALA A 294 0.22 0.42 -6.70
C ALA A 294 1.48 0.09 -7.50
N ASN A 295 1.89 -1.17 -7.50
CA ASN A 295 3.01 -1.63 -8.33
C ASN A 295 2.52 -2.27 -9.63
N LEU A 296 2.98 -1.76 -10.77
CA LEU A 296 2.77 -2.43 -12.05
C LEU A 296 3.87 -3.46 -12.34
N VAL A 297 3.47 -4.48 -13.10
CA VAL A 297 4.34 -5.56 -13.55
C VAL A 297 4.47 -5.50 -15.06
N VAL A 298 5.69 -5.73 -15.56
CA VAL A 298 5.99 -5.73 -16.99
C VAL A 298 6.08 -7.12 -17.61
N ASP A 299 6.25 -8.15 -16.78
CA ASP A 299 6.32 -9.56 -17.21
C ASP A 299 5.69 -10.47 -16.15
N SER A 300 4.36 -10.61 -16.17
CA SER A 300 3.61 -11.27 -15.10
C SER A 300 3.76 -12.79 -15.07
N GLN A 301 4.08 -13.42 -16.21
CA GLN A 301 4.16 -14.87 -16.34
C GLN A 301 5.56 -15.38 -16.69
N GLY A 302 6.57 -14.50 -16.70
CA GLY A 302 7.95 -14.87 -16.98
C GLY A 302 8.15 -15.26 -18.45
N ALA A 303 7.68 -14.41 -19.36
CA ALA A 303 8.04 -14.49 -20.78
C ALA A 303 9.52 -14.24 -21.00
N TYR A 304 10.17 -13.50 -20.08
CA TYR A 304 11.60 -13.29 -20.03
C TYR A 304 12.22 -13.99 -18.80
N ASP A 305 13.45 -14.46 -18.94
CA ASP A 305 14.13 -15.28 -17.92
C ASP A 305 14.81 -14.46 -16.81
N TRP A 306 14.49 -13.16 -16.68
CA TRP A 306 15.26 -12.26 -15.80
C TRP A 306 15.20 -12.65 -14.31
N TRP A 307 14.08 -13.23 -13.87
CA TRP A 307 13.91 -13.70 -12.50
C TRP A 307 14.77 -14.95 -12.24
N GLN A 308 14.70 -15.93 -13.12
CA GLN A 308 15.50 -17.15 -13.07
C GLN A 308 16.99 -16.83 -13.16
N ASP A 309 17.38 -15.90 -14.03
CA ASP A 309 18.76 -15.44 -14.16
C ASP A 309 19.23 -14.67 -12.92
N GLY A 310 18.35 -13.87 -12.31
CA GLY A 310 18.61 -13.20 -11.04
C GLY A 310 18.87 -14.17 -9.90
N GLU A 311 18.07 -15.23 -9.79
CA GLU A 311 18.24 -16.30 -8.80
C GLU A 311 19.53 -17.11 -9.05
N LYS A 312 19.79 -17.55 -10.29
CA LYS A 312 21.02 -18.29 -10.65
C LYS A 312 22.29 -17.52 -10.31
N ARG A 313 22.26 -16.18 -10.45
CA ARG A 313 23.39 -15.30 -10.14
C ARG A 313 23.49 -14.93 -8.65
N GLY A 314 22.55 -15.38 -7.81
CA GLY A 314 22.49 -15.03 -6.39
C GLY A 314 22.09 -13.58 -6.12
N ASN A 315 21.54 -12.88 -7.12
CA ASN A 315 21.13 -11.47 -6.99
C ASN A 315 19.80 -11.31 -6.24
N VAL A 316 19.04 -12.40 -6.11
CA VAL A 316 17.71 -12.44 -5.50
C VAL A 316 17.65 -13.67 -4.60
N ALA A 317 17.39 -13.48 -3.31
CA ALA A 317 17.20 -14.56 -2.35
C ALA A 317 15.76 -14.56 -1.82
N PHE A 318 15.11 -15.71 -1.70
CA PHE A 318 13.74 -15.79 -1.14
C PHE A 318 12.66 -15.06 -1.97
N ALA A 319 12.88 -14.81 -3.27
CA ALA A 319 11.83 -14.30 -4.14
C ALA A 319 10.74 -15.36 -4.30
N SER A 320 9.69 -15.24 -3.49
CA SER A 320 8.50 -16.07 -3.67
C SER A 320 7.62 -15.45 -4.76
N GLY A 321 7.31 -16.19 -5.82
CA GLY A 321 6.30 -15.80 -6.81
C GLY A 321 6.71 -16.11 -8.25
N VAL A 322 5.77 -15.89 -9.17
CA VAL A 322 6.08 -15.79 -10.61
C VAL A 322 6.35 -14.33 -10.97
N GLY A 323 6.59 -14.02 -12.25
CA GLY A 323 6.96 -12.67 -12.70
C GLY A 323 6.00 -11.56 -12.26
N GLY A 324 4.74 -11.89 -11.94
CA GLY A 324 3.73 -11.04 -11.31
C GLY A 324 4.15 -10.36 -10.01
N ASN A 325 5.21 -10.84 -9.35
CA ASN A 325 5.80 -10.24 -8.16
C ASN A 325 6.87 -9.16 -8.47
N ASP A 326 6.79 -8.50 -9.64
CA ASP A 326 7.58 -7.31 -9.97
C ASP A 326 7.10 -6.10 -9.18
N ARG A 327 8.04 -5.48 -8.46
CA ARG A 327 7.79 -4.39 -7.51
C ARG A 327 8.59 -3.14 -7.83
N ARG A 328 9.17 -3.10 -9.03
CA ARG A 328 10.07 -2.03 -9.42
C ARG A 328 9.35 -0.74 -9.74
N PHE A 329 8.16 -0.82 -10.33
CA PHE A 329 7.41 0.33 -10.84
C PHE A 329 6.32 0.74 -9.86
N LEU A 330 6.60 1.70 -8.98
CA LEU A 330 5.57 2.32 -8.15
C LEU A 330 4.81 3.32 -9.01
N MET A 331 3.50 3.14 -9.15
CA MET A 331 2.64 3.96 -10.00
C MET A 331 1.64 4.74 -9.17
N LEU A 332 1.30 5.93 -9.66
CA LEU A 332 0.16 6.73 -9.20
C LEU A 332 -0.98 6.58 -10.20
N MET A 333 -2.18 6.34 -9.68
CA MET A 333 -3.40 6.18 -10.46
C MET A 333 -4.51 7.05 -9.87
N TYR A 334 -5.50 7.37 -10.69
CA TYR A 334 -6.70 8.08 -10.27
C TYR A 334 -7.96 7.53 -10.93
N GLY A 335 -9.12 7.74 -10.32
CA GLY A 335 -10.40 7.24 -10.82
C GLY A 335 -11.58 7.93 -10.15
N LEU A 336 -12.76 7.81 -10.75
CA LEU A 336 -13.98 8.46 -10.25
C LEU A 336 -14.83 7.52 -9.39
N ASP A 337 -14.88 6.23 -9.72
CA ASP A 337 -15.81 5.24 -9.17
C ASP A 337 -15.13 4.14 -8.34
N GLY A 338 -13.81 4.28 -8.14
CA GLY A 338 -12.96 3.27 -7.49
C GLY A 338 -12.80 1.97 -8.29
N LEU A 339 -13.36 1.86 -9.49
CA LEU A 339 -13.26 0.67 -10.33
C LEU A 339 -12.41 0.94 -11.57
N ASN A 340 -12.63 2.06 -12.23
CA ASN A 340 -11.91 2.47 -13.42
C ASN A 340 -10.73 3.38 -13.05
N TRP A 341 -9.52 2.96 -13.43
CA TRP A 341 -8.27 3.61 -13.02
C TRP A 341 -7.45 4.09 -14.22
N PHE A 342 -7.18 5.39 -14.24
CA PHE A 342 -6.22 6.03 -15.14
C PHE A 342 -4.85 6.08 -14.48
N GLN A 343 -3.79 6.01 -15.28
CA GLN A 343 -2.41 6.11 -14.78
C GLN A 343 -1.95 7.57 -14.85
N ALA A 344 -1.67 8.18 -13.70
CA ALA A 344 -1.09 9.53 -13.62
C ALA A 344 0.42 9.53 -13.94
N GLY A 345 1.12 8.43 -13.64
CA GLY A 345 2.54 8.26 -13.95
C GLY A 345 3.27 7.37 -12.94
N CYS A 346 4.54 7.10 -13.22
CA CYS A 346 5.41 6.36 -12.31
C CYS A 346 5.90 7.28 -11.20
N VAL A 347 5.64 6.97 -9.93
CA VAL A 347 6.18 7.71 -8.78
C VAL A 347 7.68 7.50 -8.69
N ALA A 348 8.10 6.24 -8.64
CA ALA A 348 9.49 5.84 -8.54
C ALA A 348 9.72 4.48 -9.21
N GLN A 349 10.88 4.31 -9.81
CA GLN A 349 11.30 3.09 -10.49
C GLN A 349 12.59 2.54 -9.89
N ALA A 350 12.59 1.25 -9.54
CA ALA A 350 13.81 0.52 -9.20
C ALA A 350 14.47 -0.09 -10.44
N GLY A 351 15.80 -0.04 -10.50
CA GLY A 351 16.57 -0.52 -11.65
C GLY A 351 16.77 -2.04 -11.67
N LYS A 352 16.83 -2.69 -10.50
CA LYS A 352 17.09 -4.12 -10.35
C LYS A 352 15.86 -4.89 -9.91
N ILE A 353 15.78 -6.15 -10.29
CA ILE A 353 14.68 -7.06 -9.92
C ILE A 353 14.61 -7.34 -8.42
N SER A 354 15.74 -7.30 -7.71
CA SER A 354 15.80 -7.41 -6.25
C SER A 354 15.42 -6.12 -5.51
N GLN A 355 15.28 -5.00 -6.22
CA GLN A 355 14.96 -3.71 -5.64
C GLN A 355 13.48 -3.37 -5.83
N SER A 356 12.96 -2.49 -4.98
CA SER A 356 11.56 -2.09 -5.05
C SER A 356 11.28 -0.75 -4.38
N PHE A 357 10.22 -0.10 -4.85
CA PHE A 357 9.46 0.90 -4.11
C PHE A 357 8.02 0.39 -4.10
N MET A 358 7.50 0.00 -2.94
CA MET A 358 6.25 -0.75 -2.89
C MET A 358 5.49 -0.50 -1.59
N TYR A 359 4.32 -1.13 -1.47
CA TYR A 359 3.46 -1.02 -0.29
C TYR A 359 3.10 0.42 0.09
N ALA A 360 3.14 1.32 -0.89
CA ALA A 360 3.08 2.74 -0.64
C ALA A 360 1.75 3.16 -0.01
N ARG A 361 1.81 4.24 0.79
CA ARG A 361 0.66 4.90 1.40
C ARG A 361 0.75 6.40 1.04
N PRO A 362 -0.14 6.90 0.16
CA PRO A 362 -0.21 8.32 -0.18
C PRO A 362 -1.03 9.10 0.84
N VAL A 363 -0.60 10.30 1.24
CA VAL A 363 -1.30 11.29 2.06
C VAL A 363 -1.38 12.58 1.27
N ILE A 364 -2.54 13.23 1.23
CA ILE A 364 -2.67 14.58 0.66
C ILE A 364 -2.03 15.58 1.63
N ASP A 365 -1.09 16.37 1.13
CA ASP A 365 -0.41 17.42 1.87
C ASP A 365 -0.52 18.73 1.07
N GLY A 366 -1.64 19.44 1.27
CA GLY A 366 -1.99 20.61 0.48
C GLY A 366 -2.19 20.26 -1.00
N ASP A 367 -1.39 20.87 -1.87
CA ASP A 367 -1.40 20.64 -3.32
C ASP A 367 -0.58 19.42 -3.76
N ASP A 368 0.24 18.88 -2.84
CA ASP A 368 1.14 17.76 -3.10
C ASP A 368 0.58 16.45 -2.56
N LEU A 369 1.18 15.36 -3.05
CA LEU A 369 0.98 14.02 -2.50
C LEU A 369 2.26 13.56 -1.82
N ALA A 370 2.19 13.41 -0.50
CA ALA A 370 3.23 12.85 0.35
C ALA A 370 3.09 11.32 0.40
N ILE A 371 4.14 10.58 0.05
CA ILE A 371 4.06 9.12 -0.12
C ILE A 371 5.17 8.46 0.68
N ILE A 372 4.82 7.57 1.60
CA ILE A 372 5.79 6.62 2.17
C ILE A 372 5.74 5.32 1.38
N ALA A 373 6.89 4.70 1.14
CA ALA A 373 7.02 3.40 0.50
C ALA A 373 7.92 2.48 1.33
N ARG A 374 7.58 1.19 1.34
CA ARG A 374 8.47 0.10 1.74
C ARG A 374 9.43 -0.13 0.58
N SER A 375 10.73 -0.08 0.83
CA SER A 375 11.70 0.00 -0.25
C SER A 375 12.86 -0.95 -0.03
N SER A 376 13.08 -1.84 -0.99
CA SER A 376 14.27 -2.68 -1.03
C SER A 376 15.33 -1.98 -1.87
N ILE A 377 16.40 -1.53 -1.20
CA ILE A 377 17.52 -0.84 -1.86
C ILE A 377 18.73 -1.76 -1.90
N ASN A 378 19.13 -2.31 -0.75
CA ASN A 378 20.24 -3.25 -0.60
C ASN A 378 19.79 -4.56 0.07
N ALA A 379 18.47 -4.77 0.18
CA ALA A 379 17.91 -5.96 0.81
C ALA A 379 18.10 -7.21 -0.07
N PRO A 380 17.97 -8.42 0.51
CA PRO A 380 18.18 -9.68 -0.22
C PRO A 380 17.20 -9.92 -1.38
N ASN A 381 16.03 -9.27 -1.38
CA ASN A 381 15.02 -9.37 -2.42
C ASN A 381 14.07 -8.17 -2.46
N GLN A 382 13.20 -8.16 -3.45
CA GLN A 382 12.26 -7.08 -3.74
C GLN A 382 11.12 -6.95 -2.73
N HIS A 383 10.93 -7.92 -1.85
CA HIS A 383 9.88 -7.92 -0.84
C HIS A 383 10.44 -7.57 0.55
N ASP A 384 11.36 -8.35 1.09
CA ASP A 384 11.89 -8.19 2.44
C ASP A 384 12.90 -7.03 2.51
N ALA A 385 12.33 -5.82 2.42
CA ALA A 385 12.97 -4.52 2.33
C ALA A 385 13.81 -4.12 3.55
N ASP A 386 14.80 -3.28 3.31
CA ASP A 386 15.70 -2.68 4.29
C ASP A 386 15.36 -1.20 4.59
N HIS A 387 14.50 -0.56 3.81
CA HIS A 387 14.16 0.85 3.98
C HIS A 387 12.64 1.13 4.03
N ALA A 388 12.30 2.24 4.67
CA ALA A 388 11.13 3.04 4.35
C ALA A 388 11.59 4.37 3.72
N THR A 389 11.05 4.71 2.56
CA THR A 389 11.42 5.93 1.82
C THR A 389 10.24 6.87 1.66
N PHE A 390 10.52 8.17 1.59
CA PHE A 390 9.55 9.23 1.39
C PHE A 390 9.71 9.86 0.00
N HIS A 391 8.59 9.99 -0.70
CA HIS A 391 8.47 10.56 -2.04
C HIS A 391 7.41 11.67 -2.01
N ARG A 392 7.60 12.71 -2.82
CA ARG A 392 6.63 13.82 -2.93
C ARG A 392 6.31 14.08 -4.40
N VAL A 393 5.06 13.82 -4.78
CA VAL A 393 4.54 14.18 -6.11
C VAL A 393 3.91 15.56 -6.01
N LYS A 394 4.54 16.55 -6.66
CA LYS A 394 4.07 17.93 -6.60
C LYS A 394 2.84 18.16 -7.45
N ASN A 395 1.90 18.98 -6.98
CA ASN A 395 0.71 19.39 -7.74
C ASN A 395 -0.03 18.20 -8.38
N PHE A 396 -0.19 17.10 -7.65
CA PHE A 396 -0.58 15.81 -8.23
C PHE A 396 -1.92 15.85 -8.98
N ARG A 397 -2.83 16.75 -8.57
CA ARG A 397 -4.14 16.95 -9.22
C ARG A 397 -4.01 17.41 -10.68
N SER A 398 -2.94 18.10 -11.05
CA SER A 398 -2.66 18.51 -12.44
C SER A 398 -2.37 17.34 -13.38
N LEU A 399 -2.13 16.14 -12.83
CA LEU A 399 -1.91 14.92 -13.60
C LEU A 399 -3.23 14.25 -14.05
N ALA A 400 -4.37 14.67 -13.50
CA ALA A 400 -5.66 14.08 -13.79
C ALA A 400 -6.40 14.81 -14.92
N LEU A 401 -7.05 14.03 -15.78
CA LEU A 401 -8.03 14.53 -16.74
C LEU A 401 -9.33 14.96 -16.03
N LYS A 402 -10.08 15.89 -16.64
CA LYS A 402 -11.48 16.17 -16.26
C LYS A 402 -12.33 14.95 -16.63
N LEU A 403 -12.73 14.16 -15.64
CA LEU A 403 -13.50 12.93 -15.85
C LEU A 403 -15.03 13.14 -15.82
N THR A 404 -15.49 14.29 -15.34
CA THR A 404 -16.92 14.61 -15.29
C THR A 404 -17.39 15.23 -16.61
N PRO A 405 -18.56 14.81 -17.12
CA PRO A 405 -19.13 15.42 -18.32
C PRO A 405 -19.57 16.86 -18.06
N GLU A 406 -19.68 17.63 -19.14
CA GLU A 406 -20.37 18.92 -19.09
C GLU A 406 -21.88 18.69 -19.06
N PRO A 407 -22.67 19.59 -18.44
CA PRO A 407 -24.12 19.52 -18.54
C PRO A 407 -24.56 19.59 -20.00
N GLU A 408 -25.52 18.75 -20.39
CA GLU A 408 -26.23 18.90 -21.66
C GLU A 408 -27.13 20.15 -21.57
N GLU A 409 -27.15 20.98 -22.62
CA GLU A 409 -27.97 22.21 -22.71
C GLU A 409 -29.46 21.95 -22.93
#